data_AF-A0A832U4A5-F1
#
_entry.id   AF-A0A832U4A5-F1
#
_cell.length_a   1.000
_cell.length_b   1.000
_cell.length_c   1.000
_cell.angle_alpha   90.00
_cell.angle_beta   90.00
_cell.angle_gamma   90.00
#
_symmetry.space_group_name_H-M   'P 1'
#
loop_
_entity.id
_entity.type
_entity.pdbx_description
1 polymer ?
#
loop_
_entity_poly.entity_id
_entity_poly.type
_entity_poly.pdbx_seq_one_letter_code
_entity_poly.pdbx_strand_id
1 'polypeptide(L)'
;MARTSEKDQIEISHYILEHMPREAEVTRVEYEGPMLSVYAKKPEILVNQTSVVAEIVGVIRKRIVVRSDPSVRLPEVEAEK
;
A
#
# COMPACT_ATOMS: atom_id res chain seq x y z
N MET A 1 22.25 -11.89 -11.81
CA MET A 1 21.41 -10.71 -12.13
C MET A 1 20.43 -10.51 -10.96
N ALA A 2 20.75 -9.71 -9.96
CA ALA A 2 19.87 -9.52 -8.78
C ALA A 2 19.92 -8.10 -8.17
N ARG A 3 20.72 -7.18 -8.74
CA ARG A 3 20.95 -5.82 -8.18
C ARG A 3 20.07 -4.72 -8.78
N THR A 4 19.28 -5.02 -9.80
CA THR A 4 18.40 -3.99 -10.42
C THR A 4 17.13 -3.76 -9.60
N SER A 5 16.66 -4.80 -8.90
CA SER A 5 15.33 -4.81 -8.28
C SER A 5 15.19 -3.85 -7.09
N GLU A 6 16.25 -3.63 -6.31
CA GLU A 6 16.19 -2.81 -5.08
C GLU A 6 15.98 -1.32 -5.40
N LYS A 7 16.63 -0.80 -6.44
CA LYS A 7 16.43 0.59 -6.88
C LYS A 7 15.03 0.81 -7.40
N ASP A 8 14.54 -0.10 -8.24
CA ASP A 8 13.18 -0.03 -8.77
C ASP A 8 12.14 -0.09 -7.65
N GLN A 9 12.39 -0.87 -6.59
CA GLN A 9 11.51 -0.94 -5.42
C GLN A 9 11.46 0.39 -4.65
N ILE A 10 12.60 1.07 -4.49
CA ILE A 10 12.66 2.38 -3.83
C ILE A 10 11.93 3.43 -4.66
N GLU A 11 12.16 3.46 -5.97
CA GLU A 11 11.49 4.41 -6.88
C GLU A 11 9.98 4.23 -6.89
N ILE A 12 9.51 2.98 -6.98
CA ILE A 12 8.08 2.65 -6.91
C ILE A 12 7.50 3.06 -5.55
N SER A 13 8.21 2.80 -4.45
CA SER A 13 7.73 3.16 -3.11
C SER A 13 7.60 4.67 -2.96
N HIS A 14 8.58 5.44 -3.46
CA HIS A 14 8.51 6.91 -3.48
C HIS A 14 7.34 7.39 -4.33
N TYR A 15 7.16 6.86 -5.53
CA TYR A 15 6.08 7.24 -6.43
C TYR A 15 4.70 7.04 -5.77
N ILE A 16 4.51 5.91 -5.08
CA ILE A 16 3.27 5.61 -4.34
C ILE A 16 3.07 6.60 -3.20
N LEU A 17 4.11 6.89 -2.41
CA LEU A 17 4.00 7.83 -1.29
C LEU A 17 3.69 9.26 -1.75
N GLU A 18 4.16 9.67 -2.92
CA GLU A 18 3.89 11.00 -3.50
C GLU A 18 2.48 11.12 -4.08
N HIS A 19 1.97 10.05 -4.71
CA HIS A 19 0.66 10.07 -5.39
C HIS A 19 -0.49 9.61 -4.48
N MET A 20 -0.21 8.90 -3.39
CA MET A 20 -1.25 8.50 -2.44
C MET A 20 -1.74 9.70 -1.61
N PRO A 21 -3.04 9.73 -1.29
CA PRO A 21 -3.61 10.77 -0.43
C PRO A 21 -2.95 10.74 0.94
N ARG A 22 -2.47 11.90 1.41
CA ARG A 22 -1.82 12.03 2.73
C ARG A 22 -2.78 11.67 3.86
N GLU A 23 -4.07 11.85 3.63
CA GLU A 23 -5.16 11.52 4.54
C GLU A 23 -5.24 10.02 4.85
N ALA A 24 -4.78 9.15 3.94
CA ALA A 24 -4.75 7.72 4.17
C ALA A 24 -3.69 7.29 5.20
N GLU A 25 -2.70 8.14 5.46
CA GLU A 25 -1.57 7.85 6.36
C GLU A 25 -0.92 6.50 6.04
N VAL A 26 -0.33 6.41 4.85
CA VAL A 26 0.45 5.23 4.42
C VAL A 26 1.67 5.09 5.32
N THR A 27 1.80 3.93 5.97
CA THR A 27 2.88 3.64 6.92
C THR A 27 3.98 2.80 6.31
N ARG A 28 3.62 1.80 5.50
CA ARG A 28 4.55 0.84 4.92
C ARG A 28 4.11 0.39 3.53
N VAL A 29 5.10 0.12 2.68
CA VAL A 29 4.93 -0.50 1.37
C VAL A 29 5.85 -1.70 1.30
N GLU A 30 5.29 -2.90 1.10
CA GLU A 30 6.03 -4.15 1.11
C GLU A 30 5.69 -5.01 -0.11
N TYR A 31 6.70 -5.68 -0.66
CA TYR A 31 6.55 -6.59 -1.79
C TYR A 31 6.23 -7.99 -1.29
N GLU A 32 4.96 -8.36 -1.31
CA GLU A 32 4.47 -9.70 -0.95
C GLU A 32 4.35 -10.55 -2.23
N GLY A 33 5.49 -11.09 -2.67
CA GLY A 33 5.57 -11.95 -3.86
C GLY A 33 5.25 -11.19 -5.16
N PRO A 34 4.21 -11.58 -5.92
CA PRO A 34 3.81 -10.87 -7.14
C PRO A 34 3.00 -9.59 -6.87
N MET A 35 2.60 -9.35 -5.62
CA MET A 35 1.72 -8.25 -5.21
C MET A 35 2.49 -7.21 -4.39
N LEU A 36 2.00 -5.98 -4.44
CA LEU A 36 2.50 -4.87 -3.63
C LEU A 36 1.50 -4.55 -2.53
N SER A 37 1.86 -4.82 -1.28
CA SER A 37 1.03 -4.56 -0.10
C SER A 37 1.31 -3.17 0.42
N VAL A 38 0.27 -2.32 0.46
CA VAL A 38 0.32 -0.97 0.99
C VAL A 38 -0.46 -0.94 2.30
N TYR A 39 0.25 -0.63 3.38
CA TYR A 39 -0.31 -0.52 4.72
C TYR A 39 -0.66 0.94 5.01
N ALA A 40 -1.90 1.17 5.42
CA ALA A 40 -2.42 2.49 5.74
C ALA A 40 -3.14 2.46 7.08
N LYS A 41 -3.00 3.52 7.89
CA LYS A 41 -3.78 3.64 9.13
C LYS A 41 -5.26 3.92 8.87
N LYS A 42 -5.56 4.62 7.76
CA LYS A 42 -6.92 4.96 7.34
C LYS A 42 -7.21 4.36 5.96
N PRO A 43 -7.39 3.03 5.87
CA PRO A 43 -7.67 2.37 4.59
C PRO A 43 -9.00 2.82 3.97
N GLU A 44 -9.94 3.34 4.76
CA GLU A 44 -11.24 3.87 4.32
C GLU A 44 -11.08 4.98 3.26
N ILE A 45 -10.07 5.83 3.39
CA ILE A 45 -9.80 6.90 2.42
C ILE A 45 -9.46 6.32 1.05
N LEU A 46 -8.64 5.27 1.02
CA LEU A 46 -8.22 4.60 -0.21
C LEU A 46 -9.38 3.83 -0.87
N VAL A 47 -10.31 3.32 -0.06
CA VAL A 47 -11.54 2.68 -0.55
C VAL A 47 -12.52 3.72 -1.14
N ASN A 48 -12.61 4.91 -0.54
CA ASN A 48 -13.44 5.99 -1.07
C ASN A 48 -12.82 6.63 -2.32
N GLN A 49 -11.49 6.66 -2.42
CA GLN A 49 -10.73 7.27 -3.53
C GLN A 49 -10.05 6.19 -4.40
N THR A 50 -10.82 5.20 -4.84
CA THR A 50 -10.31 4.08 -5.66
C THR A 50 -9.67 4.51 -6.98
N SER A 51 -10.03 5.67 -7.52
CA SER A 51 -9.44 6.24 -8.74
C SER A 51 -7.93 6.45 -8.62
N VAL A 52 -7.46 6.96 -7.48
CA VAL A 52 -6.03 7.22 -7.25
C VAL A 52 -5.23 5.92 -7.27
N VAL A 53 -5.75 4.87 -6.63
CA VAL A 53 -5.12 3.55 -6.63
C VAL A 53 -5.08 2.96 -8.05
N ALA A 54 -6.16 3.12 -8.81
CA ALA A 54 -6.23 2.62 -10.20
C ALA A 54 -5.21 3.31 -11.13
N GLU A 55 -5.03 4.62 -11.00
CA GLU A 55 -4.02 5.38 -11.77
C GLU A 55 -2.60 4.86 -11.49
N ILE A 56 -2.26 4.69 -10.21
CA ILE A 56 -0.96 4.18 -9.78
C ILE A 56 -0.73 2.74 -10.29
N VAL A 57 -1.75 1.89 -10.23
CA VAL A 57 -1.69 0.52 -10.80
C VAL A 57 -1.43 0.57 -12.31
N GLY A 58 -2.02 1.51 -13.04
CA GLY A 58 -1.81 1.69 -14.47
C GLY A 58 -0.36 2.04 -14.84
N VAL A 59 0.29 2.86 -14.02
CA VAL A 59 1.70 3.26 -14.20
C VAL A 59 2.65 2.13 -13.81
N ILE A 60 2.50 1.55 -12.62
CA ILE A 60 3.43 0.56 -12.07
C ILE A 60 3.22 -0.83 -12.68
N ARG A 61 2.01 -1.12 -13.20
CA ARG A 61 1.61 -2.43 -13.76
C ARG A 61 1.81 -3.61 -12.80
N LYS A 62 1.69 -3.35 -11.49
CA LYS A 62 1.70 -4.37 -10.44
C LYS A 62 0.37 -4.37 -9.71
N ARG A 63 -0.05 -5.53 -9.21
CA ARG A 63 -1.27 -5.64 -8.39
C ARG A 63 -0.99 -5.05 -7.02
N ILE A 64 -1.69 -3.97 -6.68
CA ILE A 64 -1.64 -3.32 -5.37
C ILE A 64 -2.74 -3.91 -4.47
N VAL A 65 -2.38 -4.22 -3.23
CA VAL A 65 -3.29 -4.68 -2.19
C VAL A 65 -3.24 -3.69 -1.04
N VAL A 66 -4.36 -3.05 -0.75
CA VAL A 66 -4.47 -2.13 0.40
C VAL A 66 -4.79 -2.94 1.64
N ARG A 67 -4.03 -2.74 2.71
CA ARG A 67 -4.24 -3.36 4.02
C ARG A 67 -4.26 -2.32 5.13
N SER A 68 -5.00 -2.59 6.20
CA SER A 68 -4.96 -1.78 7.42
C SER A 68 -3.61 -1.98 8.11
N ASP A 69 -3.02 -0.90 8.64
CA ASP A 69 -1.79 -0.98 9.43
C ASP A 69 -1.98 -1.93 10.64
N PRO A 70 -1.01 -2.77 10.99
CA PRO A 70 -1.12 -3.66 12.14
C PRO A 70 -1.42 -2.94 13.47
N SER A 71 -0.97 -1.68 13.61
CA SER A 71 -1.14 -0.90 14.84
C SER A 71 -2.57 -0.42 15.09
N VAL A 72 -3.42 -0.36 14.05
CA VAL A 72 -4.83 0.06 14.16
C VAL A 72 -5.79 -1.13 14.18
N ARG A 73 -5.28 -2.36 14.06
CA ARG A 73 -6.11 -3.56 14.11
C ARG A 73 -6.48 -3.89 15.54
N LEU A 74 -7.73 -4.30 15.74
CA LEU A 74 -8.18 -4.84 17.01
C LEU A 74 -7.46 -6.16 17.29
N PRO A 75 -7.16 -6.46 18.57
CA PRO A 75 -6.71 -7.79 18.98
C PRO A 75 -7.72 -8.87 18.55
N GLU A 76 -7.24 -10.07 18.23
CA GLU A 76 -8.10 -11.18 17.75
C GLU A 76 -9.27 -11.46 18.69
N VAL A 77 -9.01 -11.45 20.01
CA VAL A 77 -10.02 -11.69 21.06
C VAL A 77 -11.13 -10.64 21.08
N GLU A 78 -10.82 -9.40 20.70
CA GLU A 78 -11.81 -8.31 20.63
C GLU A 78 -12.54 -8.29 19.29
N ALA A 79 -11.89 -8.72 18.21
CA ALA A 79 -12.46 -8.79 16.88
C ALA A 79 -13.41 -9.99 16.67
N GLU A 80 -13.26 -11.07 17.45
CA GLU A 80 -14.11 -12.26 17.38
C GLU A 80 -15.46 -12.10 18.12
N LYS A 81 -15.59 -11.12 19.01
CA LYS A 81 -16.83 -10.82 19.74
C LYS A 81 -17.90 -10.18 18.86
#